data_AF-A0AAJ1Z1I0-F1
#
_entry.id   AF-A0AAJ1Z1I0-F1
#
_cell.length_a   1.000
_cell.length_b   1.000
_cell.length_c   1.000
_cell.angle_alpha   90.00
_cell.angle_beta   90.00
_cell.angle_gamma   90.00
#
_symmetry.space_group_name_H-M   'P 1'
#
loop_
_entity.id
_entity.type
_entity.pdbx_description
1 polymer ?
#
loop_
_entity_poly.entity_id
_entity_poly.type
_entity_poly.pdbx_seq_one_letter_code
_entity_poly.pdbx_strand_id
1 'polypeptide(L)'
;MKNVGEKIKNIHIPNVSHELSAAGVGNVGERKTLGELFSAFKSGTKGTGASKVEDIPPAFKQAEFASTYKGRYNQTPAPDNPTVEFKGERGESLCTLKPPPDPQIQKILDEAGIDGIQYKNAVPDFSPVEKAQIEIDYMLGGKNGFGGKARRINFVQSDQKLADQLNSSPELASQFGMESGNISVRDIKKYREKNKLTWHELNDGKTMKLVPTIINAEFGHLGGVGEINAGAFKPGGFANRHKEELVK
;
A
#
# COMPACT_ATOMS: atom_id res chain seq x y z
N MET A 1 7.40 -48.24 32.72
CA MET A 1 6.53 -47.39 33.56
C MET A 1 7.40 -46.29 34.18
N LYS A 2 6.99 -45.02 34.02
CA LYS A 2 7.04 -43.87 34.97
C LYS A 2 8.14 -43.90 36.05
N ASN A 3 8.92 -42.87 36.37
CA ASN A 3 8.91 -41.42 36.19
C ASN A 3 10.30 -40.94 36.65
N VAL A 4 10.87 -39.91 36.04
CA VAL A 4 11.75 -38.98 36.79
C VAL A 4 11.23 -37.59 36.49
N GLY A 5 10.54 -37.04 37.48
CA GLY A 5 10.07 -35.68 37.50
C GLY A 5 11.19 -34.69 37.83
N GLU A 6 11.06 -33.54 37.19
CA GLU A 6 11.37 -32.19 37.68
C GLU A 6 12.76 -31.88 38.26
N LYS A 7 13.46 -30.97 37.57
CA LYS A 7 14.03 -29.75 38.17
C LYS A 7 14.67 -28.90 37.06
N ILE A 8 14.00 -27.83 36.60
CA ILE A 8 14.66 -26.54 36.38
C ILE A 8 13.71 -25.45 36.85
N LYS A 9 14.23 -24.66 37.78
CA LYS A 9 13.57 -23.60 38.54
C LYS A 9 13.44 -22.32 37.69
N ASN A 10 12.32 -21.64 37.90
CA ASN A 10 12.02 -20.23 37.64
C ASN A 10 13.20 -19.35 37.20
N ILE A 11 13.17 -18.91 35.95
CA ILE A 11 13.79 -17.66 35.53
C ILE A 11 12.71 -16.59 35.57
N HIS A 12 12.89 -15.63 36.46
CA HIS A 12 12.08 -14.45 36.64
C HIS A 12 12.27 -13.51 35.45
N ILE A 13 11.20 -13.27 34.69
CA ILE A 13 11.16 -12.25 33.63
C ILE A 13 10.62 -10.97 34.28
N PRO A 14 11.40 -9.90 34.46
CA PRO A 14 10.86 -8.64 34.96
C PRO A 14 9.95 -8.02 33.90
N ASN A 15 8.74 -7.71 34.33
CA ASN A 15 7.71 -7.01 33.58
C ASN A 15 8.10 -5.53 33.46
N VAL A 16 8.67 -5.12 32.32
CA VAL A 16 8.97 -3.71 32.05
C VAL A 16 7.72 -3.05 31.46
N SER A 17 6.77 -2.74 32.35
CA SER A 17 5.72 -1.75 32.07
C SER A 17 6.31 -0.38 32.40
N HIS A 18 6.75 0.37 31.40
CA HIS A 18 7.10 1.79 31.61
C HIS A 18 5.81 2.62 31.63
N GLU A 19 5.34 2.93 32.83
CA GLU A 19 4.55 4.14 33.08
C GLU A 19 5.39 5.36 32.69
N LEU A 20 4.89 6.17 31.76
CA LEU A 20 5.41 7.51 31.52
C LEU A 20 4.60 8.48 32.37
N SER A 21 5.18 8.88 33.51
CA SER A 21 4.68 9.97 34.33
C SER A 21 4.84 11.30 33.59
N ALA A 22 3.78 12.10 33.59
CA ALA A 22 3.77 13.46 33.09
C ALA A 22 4.65 14.39 33.94
N ALA A 23 5.62 15.05 33.31
CA ALA A 23 6.06 16.43 33.61
C ALA A 23 7.15 16.84 32.62
N GLY A 24 6.90 17.88 31.82
CA GLY A 24 7.90 18.48 30.94
C GLY A 24 7.28 19.20 29.76
N VAL A 25 6.97 20.48 29.93
CA VAL A 25 6.58 21.42 28.87
C VAL A 25 7.71 21.46 27.82
N GLY A 26 7.45 20.90 26.65
CA GLY A 26 8.37 20.89 25.51
C GLY A 26 7.57 20.83 24.22
N ASN A 27 7.84 21.79 23.33
CA ASN A 27 7.16 22.02 22.06
C ASN A 27 6.95 20.70 21.28
N VAL A 28 5.70 20.32 21.01
CA VAL A 28 5.35 19.14 20.22
C VAL A 28 5.71 19.44 18.77
N GLY A 29 6.93 19.08 18.36
CA GLY A 29 7.25 18.94 16.95
C GLY A 29 6.40 17.81 16.36
N GLU A 30 5.74 18.09 15.23
CA GLU A 30 4.95 17.12 14.47
C GLU A 30 5.70 15.78 14.34
N ARG A 31 5.15 14.72 14.92
CA ARG A 31 5.59 13.35 14.62
C ARG A 31 5.08 13.01 13.23
N LYS A 32 5.96 13.09 12.23
CA LYS A 32 5.65 12.69 10.87
C LYS A 32 5.21 11.23 10.82
N THR A 33 4.17 10.93 10.06
CA THR A 33 3.72 9.55 9.85
C THR A 33 4.77 8.78 9.03
N LEU A 34 4.76 7.44 9.12
CA LEU A 34 5.62 6.61 8.25
C LEU A 34 5.43 6.95 6.77
N GLY A 35 4.19 7.21 6.32
CA GLY A 35 3.89 7.59 4.93
C GLY A 35 4.53 8.92 4.52
N GLU A 36 4.58 9.91 5.42
CA GLU A 36 5.25 11.19 5.19
C GLU A 36 6.77 11.05 5.16
N LEU A 37 7.34 10.17 6.00
CA LEU A 37 8.78 9.88 5.99
C LEU A 37 9.21 9.13 4.72
N PHE A 38 8.39 8.18 4.23
CA PHE A 38 8.61 7.53 2.93
C PHE A 38 8.49 8.51 1.76
N SER A 39 7.50 9.41 1.81
CA SER A 39 7.34 10.46 0.79
C SER A 39 8.52 11.45 0.80
N ALA A 40 9.01 11.82 1.99
CA ALA A 40 10.17 12.69 2.14
C ALA A 40 11.46 12.03 1.62
N PHE A 41 11.65 10.72 1.81
CA PHE A 41 12.79 9.99 1.25
C PHE A 41 12.81 10.05 -0.28
N LYS A 42 11.65 10.07 -0.95
CA LYS A 42 11.58 10.24 -2.42
C LYS A 42 12.08 11.60 -2.92
N SER A 43 12.09 12.64 -2.08
CA SER A 43 12.50 14.00 -2.49
C SER A 43 14.02 14.22 -2.52
N GLY A 44 14.82 13.19 -2.25
CA GLY A 44 16.29 13.24 -2.18
C GLY A 44 17.06 13.37 -3.50
N THR A 45 16.48 13.94 -4.56
CA THR A 45 17.19 14.22 -5.82
C THR A 45 17.13 15.71 -6.13
N LYS A 46 18.27 16.40 -5.97
CA LYS A 46 18.42 17.85 -6.22
C LYS A 46 18.02 18.22 -7.66
N GLY A 47 17.05 19.12 -7.78
CA GLY A 47 16.72 19.84 -9.01
C GLY A 47 16.04 21.18 -8.66
N THR A 48 16.63 22.28 -9.08
CA THR A 48 16.24 23.66 -8.78
C THR A 48 14.99 24.11 -9.56
N GLY A 49 14.03 24.70 -8.84
CA GLY A 49 13.18 25.82 -9.30
C GLY A 49 12.11 25.54 -10.37
N ALA A 50 10.89 25.16 -9.94
CA ALA A 50 9.64 25.53 -10.61
C ALA A 50 8.47 25.32 -9.62
N SER A 51 7.49 26.23 -9.69
CA SER A 51 6.34 26.39 -8.79
C SER A 51 5.57 25.10 -8.50
N LYS A 52 5.14 24.93 -7.23
CA LYS A 52 4.39 23.79 -6.70
C LYS A 52 3.11 23.50 -7.49
N VAL A 53 3.21 22.58 -8.46
CA VAL A 53 2.09 21.67 -8.76
C VAL A 53 2.00 20.80 -7.52
N GLU A 54 0.89 20.88 -6.79
CA GLU A 54 0.61 19.97 -5.67
C GLU A 54 0.89 18.53 -6.12
N ASP A 55 1.60 17.75 -5.30
CA ASP A 55 2.02 16.38 -5.64
C ASP A 55 0.78 15.50 -5.86
N ILE A 56 0.28 15.47 -7.11
CA ILE A 56 -0.87 14.67 -7.51
C ILE A 56 -0.56 13.20 -7.14
N PRO A 57 -1.41 12.50 -6.38
CA PRO A 57 -1.16 11.12 -6.02
C PRO A 57 -0.94 10.23 -7.24
N PRO A 58 -0.06 9.21 -7.19
CA PRO A 58 0.19 8.32 -8.33
C PRO A 58 -1.08 7.73 -8.95
N ALA A 59 -2.08 7.40 -8.13
CA ALA A 59 -3.38 6.91 -8.58
C ALA A 59 -4.09 7.90 -9.54
N PHE A 60 -3.90 9.21 -9.31
CA PHE A 60 -4.57 10.27 -10.06
C PHE A 60 -3.72 10.85 -11.19
N LYS A 61 -2.44 10.44 -11.30
CA LYS A 61 -1.60 10.73 -12.47
C LYS A 61 -2.03 9.90 -13.70
N GLN A 62 -2.67 8.75 -13.48
CA GLN A 62 -3.14 7.91 -14.57
C GLN A 62 -4.32 8.56 -15.29
N ALA A 63 -4.11 8.90 -16.57
CA ALA A 63 -5.14 9.49 -17.42
C ALA A 63 -5.80 8.47 -18.36
N GLU A 64 -5.11 7.38 -18.69
CA GLU A 64 -5.59 6.36 -19.62
C GLU A 64 -5.92 5.05 -18.90
N PHE A 65 -6.98 4.37 -19.32
CA PHE A 65 -7.36 3.09 -18.74
C PHE A 65 -7.76 2.13 -19.85
N ALA A 66 -7.45 0.84 -19.68
CA ALA A 66 -7.96 -0.19 -20.57
C ALA A 66 -9.40 -0.58 -20.19
N SER A 67 -9.70 -0.50 -18.88
CA SER A 67 -11.04 -0.66 -18.36
C SER A 67 -11.92 0.56 -18.68
N THR A 68 -13.22 0.31 -18.83
CA THR A 68 -14.20 1.40 -18.89
C THR A 68 -14.40 2.02 -17.50
N TYR A 69 -14.80 3.29 -17.46
CA TYR A 69 -15.18 3.93 -16.19
C TYR A 69 -16.24 3.11 -15.46
N LYS A 70 -17.30 2.67 -16.16
CA LYS A 70 -18.35 1.80 -15.60
C LYS A 70 -17.78 0.50 -15.01
N GLY A 71 -16.77 -0.09 -15.65
CA GLY A 71 -16.08 -1.28 -15.15
C GLY A 71 -15.39 -1.05 -13.81
N ARG A 72 -14.71 0.09 -13.65
CA ARG A 72 -14.09 0.50 -12.37
C ARG A 72 -15.12 0.89 -11.33
N TYR A 73 -16.09 1.71 -11.71
CA TYR A 73 -17.21 2.15 -10.87
C TYR A 73 -17.92 0.97 -10.22
N ASN A 74 -18.20 -0.09 -10.98
CA ASN A 74 -18.86 -1.29 -10.48
C ASN A 74 -18.04 -2.05 -9.41
N GLN A 75 -16.74 -1.78 -9.28
CA GLN A 75 -15.87 -2.37 -8.24
C GLN A 75 -15.68 -1.46 -7.03
N THR A 76 -16.14 -0.21 -7.08
CA THR A 76 -16.13 0.69 -5.91
C THR A 76 -17.15 0.24 -4.85
N PRO A 77 -17.02 0.62 -3.57
CA PRO A 77 -18.02 0.31 -2.55
C PRO A 77 -19.43 0.67 -3.02
N ALA A 78 -20.36 -0.27 -2.91
CA ALA A 78 -21.74 -0.06 -3.32
C ALA A 78 -22.49 0.90 -2.38
N PRO A 79 -23.58 1.56 -2.82
CA PRO A 79 -24.35 2.46 -1.95
C PRO A 79 -24.87 1.80 -0.66
N ASP A 80 -25.17 0.50 -0.74
CA ASP A 80 -25.63 -0.34 0.37
C ASP A 80 -24.49 -1.03 1.14
N ASN A 81 -23.22 -0.68 0.88
CA ASN A 81 -22.09 -1.17 1.67
C ASN A 81 -22.31 -0.83 3.17
N PRO A 82 -22.17 -1.79 4.10
CA PRO A 82 -22.49 -1.57 5.50
C PRO A 82 -21.42 -0.76 6.27
N THR A 83 -20.18 -0.70 5.77
CA THR A 83 -19.01 -0.16 6.48
C THR A 83 -18.64 1.24 6.02
N VAL A 84 -18.75 1.54 4.72
CA VAL A 84 -18.28 2.80 4.12
C VAL A 84 -19.35 3.45 3.24
N GLU A 85 -19.23 4.76 3.06
CA GLU A 85 -20.07 5.58 2.18
C GLU A 85 -19.29 6.68 1.48
N PHE A 86 -19.78 7.15 0.35
CA PHE A 86 -19.25 8.32 -0.34
C PHE A 86 -19.94 9.59 0.17
N LYS A 87 -19.16 10.64 0.46
CA LYS A 87 -19.70 11.96 0.86
C LYS A 87 -20.21 12.79 -0.32
N GLY A 88 -19.86 12.40 -1.55
CA GLY A 88 -20.36 13.00 -2.79
C GLY A 88 -20.63 11.94 -3.85
N GLU A 89 -20.30 12.23 -5.10
CA GLU A 89 -20.46 11.28 -6.20
C GLU A 89 -19.62 10.02 -5.97
N ARG A 90 -20.24 8.85 -6.08
CA ARG A 90 -19.58 7.55 -5.91
C ARG A 90 -18.49 7.39 -6.98
N GLY A 91 -17.27 7.09 -6.55
CA GLY A 91 -16.10 6.94 -7.42
C GLY A 91 -15.38 8.25 -7.76
N GLU A 92 -15.91 9.40 -7.36
CA GLU A 92 -15.33 10.73 -7.63
C GLU A 92 -15.22 11.61 -6.37
N SER A 93 -15.44 11.04 -5.19
CA SER A 93 -15.45 11.77 -3.92
C SER A 93 -14.80 10.99 -2.79
N LEU A 94 -14.70 11.62 -1.62
CA LEU A 94 -14.20 11.01 -0.40
C LEU A 94 -15.13 9.88 0.05
N CYS A 95 -14.55 8.70 0.28
CA CYS A 95 -15.22 7.53 0.88
C CYS A 95 -14.81 7.40 2.35
N THR A 96 -15.76 7.46 3.27
CA THR A 96 -15.55 7.49 4.72
C THR A 96 -16.24 6.32 5.41
N LEU A 97 -15.88 6.03 6.66
CA LEU A 97 -16.59 5.03 7.48
C LEU A 97 -18.00 5.51 7.86
N LYS A 98 -18.96 4.58 7.87
CA LYS A 98 -20.30 4.79 8.43
C LYS A 98 -20.26 4.66 9.97
N PRO A 99 -21.10 5.39 10.71
CA PRO A 99 -21.28 5.15 12.13
C PRO A 99 -22.09 3.86 12.40
N PRO A 100 -21.72 3.03 13.40
CA PRO A 100 -20.47 3.09 14.15
C PRO A 100 -19.28 2.61 13.29
N PRO A 101 -18.11 3.30 13.35
CA PRO A 101 -16.99 2.96 12.49
C PRO A 101 -16.37 1.62 12.86
N ASP A 102 -15.84 0.90 11.87
CA ASP A 102 -14.96 -0.24 12.14
C ASP A 102 -13.70 0.25 12.87
N PRO A 103 -13.42 -0.25 14.09
CA PRO A 103 -12.35 0.30 14.92
C PRO A 103 -10.94 0.04 14.35
N GLN A 104 -10.75 -1.00 13.55
CA GLN A 104 -9.45 -1.29 12.94
C GLN A 104 -9.18 -0.36 11.77
N ILE A 105 -10.21 -0.11 10.94
CA ILE A 105 -10.09 0.82 9.81
C ILE A 105 -9.95 2.25 10.32
N GLN A 106 -10.77 2.66 11.30
CA GLN A 106 -10.71 4.00 11.88
C GLN A 106 -9.31 4.30 12.42
N LYS A 107 -8.73 3.37 13.18
CA LYS A 107 -7.35 3.52 13.70
C LYS A 107 -6.33 3.77 12.60
N ILE A 108 -6.43 3.07 11.47
CA ILE A 108 -5.49 3.24 10.34
C ILE A 108 -5.66 4.63 9.70
N LEU A 109 -6.90 5.08 9.54
CA LEU A 109 -7.22 6.40 8.99
C LEU A 109 -6.74 7.52 9.93
N ASP A 110 -6.98 7.39 11.23
CA ASP A 110 -6.52 8.32 12.28
C ASP A 110 -4.99 8.40 12.32
N GLU A 111 -4.29 7.26 12.30
CA GLU A 111 -2.81 7.20 12.25
C GLU A 111 -2.23 7.84 10.99
N ALA A 112 -3.00 7.87 9.90
CA ALA A 112 -2.64 8.54 8.65
C ALA A 112 -3.12 10.00 8.58
N GLY A 113 -3.88 10.48 9.57
CA GLY A 113 -4.41 11.84 9.62
C GLY A 113 -5.45 12.15 8.53
N ILE A 114 -6.24 11.14 8.12
CA ILE A 114 -7.26 11.27 7.06
C ILE A 114 -8.63 10.80 7.54
N ASP A 115 -9.70 11.39 7.01
CA ASP A 115 -11.09 11.01 7.35
C ASP A 115 -11.63 9.86 6.49
N GLY A 116 -10.92 9.50 5.41
CA GLY A 116 -11.36 8.52 4.42
C GLY A 116 -10.43 8.46 3.21
N ILE A 117 -10.82 7.66 2.23
CA ILE A 117 -10.06 7.45 1.00
C ILE A 117 -10.68 8.26 -0.14
N GLN A 118 -9.88 9.12 -0.76
CA GLN A 118 -10.32 9.88 -1.93
C GLN A 118 -10.39 8.96 -3.15
N TYR A 119 -11.50 9.07 -3.90
CA TYR A 119 -11.62 8.46 -5.21
C TYR A 119 -11.61 9.53 -6.31
N LYS A 120 -11.07 9.14 -7.47
CA LYS A 120 -11.18 9.86 -8.73
C LYS A 120 -11.13 8.85 -9.87
N ASN A 121 -11.92 9.02 -10.92
CA ASN A 121 -12.04 8.06 -12.01
C ASN A 121 -12.39 6.64 -11.53
N ALA A 122 -13.11 6.51 -10.41
CA ALA A 122 -13.39 5.26 -9.70
C ALA A 122 -12.13 4.47 -9.26
N VAL A 123 -11.02 5.17 -9.01
CA VAL A 123 -9.78 4.62 -8.46
C VAL A 123 -9.51 5.24 -7.09
N PRO A 124 -9.24 4.44 -6.04
CA PRO A 124 -8.89 4.95 -4.72
C PRO A 124 -7.43 5.42 -4.66
N ASP A 125 -7.18 6.47 -3.89
CA ASP A 125 -5.82 6.82 -3.49
C ASP A 125 -5.47 6.27 -2.11
N PHE A 126 -4.64 5.22 -2.09
CA PHE A 126 -4.09 4.66 -0.86
C PHE A 126 -2.73 5.26 -0.45
N SER A 127 -2.22 6.29 -1.13
CA SER A 127 -0.95 6.93 -0.76
C SER A 127 -0.85 7.31 0.73
N PRO A 128 -1.88 7.88 1.38
CA PRO A 128 -1.78 8.25 2.79
C PRO A 128 -1.53 7.07 3.75
N VAL A 129 -1.91 5.85 3.36
CA VAL A 129 -1.81 4.65 4.22
C VAL A 129 -0.75 3.65 3.72
N GLU A 130 -0.02 3.97 2.65
CA GLU A 130 0.99 3.08 2.09
C GLU A 130 2.24 3.01 2.97
N LYS A 131 2.84 1.83 3.04
CA LYS A 131 4.11 1.58 3.74
C LYS A 131 5.31 1.56 2.79
N ALA A 132 5.07 1.27 1.52
CA ALA A 132 6.08 1.30 0.46
C ALA A 132 5.41 1.47 -0.89
N GLN A 133 6.18 1.97 -1.85
CA GLN A 133 5.84 1.96 -3.26
C GLN A 133 7.06 1.49 -4.06
N ILE A 134 6.84 0.53 -4.95
CA ILE A 134 7.86 0.01 -5.87
C ILE A 134 7.32 0.00 -7.30
N GLU A 135 8.21 -0.02 -8.27
CA GLU A 135 7.88 -0.37 -9.66
C GLU A 135 8.39 -1.78 -9.95
N ILE A 136 7.53 -2.63 -10.51
CA ILE A 136 7.90 -3.98 -11.00
C ILE A 136 8.19 -3.94 -12.49
N ASP A 137 8.98 -4.91 -12.96
CA ASP A 137 9.43 -4.96 -14.36
C ASP A 137 8.26 -5.23 -15.31
N TYR A 138 7.28 -6.02 -14.86
CA TYR A 138 6.02 -6.26 -15.57
C TYR A 138 4.92 -6.70 -14.61
N MET A 139 3.69 -6.27 -14.88
CA MET A 139 2.51 -6.75 -14.17
C MET A 139 1.77 -7.81 -15.00
N LEU A 140 1.50 -8.95 -14.39
CA LEU A 140 0.71 -10.01 -14.99
C LEU A 140 -0.77 -9.90 -14.60
N GLY A 141 -1.62 -10.14 -15.58
CA GLY A 141 -3.04 -10.41 -15.42
C GLY A 141 -3.36 -11.88 -15.60
N GLY A 142 -4.58 -12.26 -15.30
CA GLY A 142 -5.11 -13.60 -15.53
C GLY A 142 -6.56 -13.70 -15.09
N LYS A 143 -7.32 -14.57 -15.76
CA LYS A 143 -8.68 -14.96 -15.37
C LYS A 143 -8.68 -16.36 -14.77
N ASN A 144 -9.67 -16.68 -13.94
CA ASN A 144 -9.81 -17.99 -13.30
C ASN A 144 -8.54 -18.38 -12.50
N GLY A 145 -8.14 -19.66 -12.53
CA GLY A 145 -6.95 -20.14 -11.83
C GLY A 145 -5.63 -19.44 -12.22
N PHE A 146 -5.57 -18.80 -13.39
CA PHE A 146 -4.40 -18.02 -13.81
C PHE A 146 -4.27 -16.68 -13.09
N GLY A 147 -5.37 -16.11 -12.57
CA GLY A 147 -5.33 -14.87 -11.81
C GLY A 147 -4.52 -15.01 -10.52
N GLY A 148 -4.71 -16.11 -9.79
CA GLY A 148 -3.92 -16.40 -8.58
C GLY A 148 -2.44 -16.60 -8.86
N LYS A 149 -2.09 -17.23 -9.99
CA LYS A 149 -0.69 -17.40 -10.43
C LYS A 149 -0.07 -16.05 -10.79
N ALA A 150 -0.77 -15.22 -11.56
CA ALA A 150 -0.33 -13.88 -11.93
C ALA A 150 -0.07 -13.01 -10.71
N ARG A 151 -1.02 -12.96 -9.76
CA ARG A 151 -0.87 -12.24 -8.49
C ARG A 151 0.37 -12.69 -7.72
N ARG A 152 0.61 -13.99 -7.61
CA ARG A 152 1.80 -14.52 -6.92
C ARG A 152 3.10 -14.03 -7.56
N ILE A 153 3.17 -13.98 -8.89
CA ILE A 153 4.35 -13.51 -9.61
C ILE A 153 4.56 -12.01 -9.37
N ASN A 154 3.51 -11.20 -9.46
CA ASN A 154 3.58 -9.76 -9.14
C ASN A 154 4.08 -9.52 -7.70
N PHE A 155 3.58 -10.31 -6.74
CA PHE A 155 3.96 -10.22 -5.33
C PHE A 155 5.43 -10.59 -5.10
N VAL A 156 5.93 -11.66 -5.74
CA VAL A 156 7.33 -12.06 -5.61
C VAL A 156 8.28 -11.00 -6.18
N GLN A 157 7.93 -10.40 -7.33
CA GLN A 157 8.70 -9.27 -7.87
C GLN A 157 8.73 -8.09 -6.89
N SER A 158 7.58 -7.75 -6.31
CA SER A 158 7.46 -6.64 -5.37
C SER A 158 8.24 -6.88 -4.08
N ASP A 159 8.17 -8.11 -3.56
CA ASP A 159 8.92 -8.54 -2.38
C ASP A 159 10.44 -8.46 -2.63
N GLN A 160 10.91 -8.82 -3.82
CA GLN A 160 12.31 -8.65 -4.21
C GLN A 160 12.71 -7.18 -4.29
N LYS A 161 11.94 -6.33 -4.99
CA LYS A 161 12.25 -4.91 -5.13
C LYS A 161 12.30 -4.20 -3.77
N LEU A 162 11.40 -4.53 -2.85
CA LEU A 162 11.42 -3.97 -1.50
C LEU A 162 12.64 -4.48 -0.71
N ALA A 163 12.97 -5.77 -0.78
CA ALA A 163 14.17 -6.31 -0.15
C ALA A 163 15.44 -5.59 -0.63
N ASP A 164 15.56 -5.35 -1.93
CA ASP A 164 16.70 -4.63 -2.52
C ASP A 164 16.78 -3.19 -2.00
N GLN A 165 15.65 -2.48 -1.92
CA GLN A 165 15.60 -1.12 -1.36
C GLN A 165 16.01 -1.09 0.12
N LEU A 166 15.49 -2.00 0.94
CA LEU A 166 15.83 -2.04 2.37
C LEU A 166 17.28 -2.47 2.62
N ASN A 167 17.81 -3.39 1.82
CA ASN A 167 19.21 -3.77 1.90
C ASN A 167 20.17 -2.63 1.51
N SER A 168 19.69 -1.68 0.71
CA SER A 168 20.46 -0.52 0.26
C SER A 168 20.37 0.69 1.20
N SER A 169 19.49 0.65 2.21
CA SER A 169 19.34 1.75 3.19
C SER A 169 19.04 1.22 4.60
N PRO A 170 20.01 1.29 5.53
CA PRO A 170 19.79 0.98 6.94
C PRO A 170 18.66 1.79 7.58
N GLU A 171 18.50 3.06 7.19
CA GLU A 171 17.46 3.95 7.71
C GLU A 171 16.07 3.45 7.30
N LEU A 172 15.89 3.09 6.02
CA LEU A 172 14.63 2.52 5.57
C LEU A 172 14.37 1.16 6.22
N ALA A 173 15.37 0.28 6.27
CA ALA A 173 15.24 -1.02 6.94
C ALA A 173 14.77 -0.87 8.40
N SER A 174 15.34 0.10 9.13
CA SER A 174 14.96 0.40 10.51
C SER A 174 13.50 0.83 10.65
N GLN A 175 12.95 1.58 9.69
CA GLN A 175 11.52 1.95 9.67
C GLN A 175 10.59 0.74 9.51
N PHE A 176 11.07 -0.33 8.89
CA PHE A 176 10.38 -1.63 8.81
C PHE A 176 10.68 -2.53 10.03
N GLY A 177 11.49 -2.08 10.98
CA GLY A 177 11.97 -2.90 12.09
C GLY A 177 12.87 -4.04 11.63
N MET A 178 13.65 -3.82 10.58
CA MET A 178 14.55 -4.80 9.96
C MET A 178 16.00 -4.28 9.95
N GLU A 179 16.95 -5.19 9.86
CA GLU A 179 18.37 -4.89 9.67
C GLU A 179 18.73 -5.04 8.18
N SER A 180 19.35 -4.02 7.60
CA SER A 180 19.75 -4.01 6.18
C SER A 180 20.93 -4.95 5.91
N GLY A 181 21.03 -5.46 4.68
CA GLY A 181 22.21 -6.14 4.14
C GLY A 181 21.99 -7.63 3.85
N ASN A 182 20.97 -8.25 4.44
CA ASN A 182 20.61 -9.66 4.19
C ASN A 182 19.10 -9.93 4.26
N ILE A 183 18.27 -8.94 3.91
CA ILE A 183 16.81 -9.08 3.84
C ILE A 183 16.47 -9.87 2.57
N SER A 184 15.76 -10.98 2.72
CA SER A 184 15.31 -11.80 1.58
C SER A 184 13.85 -11.55 1.20
N VAL A 185 13.45 -11.99 0.00
CA VAL A 185 12.05 -12.05 -0.45
C VAL A 185 11.15 -12.74 0.57
N ARG A 186 11.65 -13.80 1.23
CA ARG A 186 10.89 -14.55 2.24
C ARG A 186 10.67 -13.72 3.49
N ASP A 187 11.63 -12.87 3.87
CA ASP A 187 11.51 -12.01 5.05
C ASP A 187 10.50 -10.89 4.79
N ILE A 188 10.50 -10.30 3.59
CA ILE A 188 9.46 -9.35 3.17
C ILE A 188 8.07 -10.01 3.18
N LYS A 189 7.93 -11.20 2.61
CA LYS A 189 6.66 -11.94 2.64
C LYS A 189 6.18 -12.16 4.09
N LYS A 190 7.05 -12.64 4.98
CA LYS A 190 6.72 -12.82 6.41
C LYS A 190 6.34 -11.51 7.08
N TYR A 191 7.05 -10.43 6.77
CA TYR A 191 6.73 -9.09 7.26
C TYR A 191 5.33 -8.67 6.85
N ARG A 192 4.95 -8.86 5.58
CA ARG A 192 3.60 -8.53 5.09
C ARG A 192 2.53 -9.36 5.79
N GLU A 193 2.73 -10.67 5.93
CA GLU A 193 1.77 -11.56 6.60
C GLU A 193 1.60 -11.18 8.08
N LYS A 194 2.70 -10.96 8.80
CA LYS A 194 2.71 -10.54 10.22
C LYS A 194 1.99 -9.20 10.43
N ASN A 195 2.22 -8.24 9.53
CA ASN A 195 1.68 -6.89 9.65
C ASN A 195 0.34 -6.70 8.90
N LYS A 196 -0.25 -7.78 8.39
CA LYS A 196 -1.52 -7.76 7.63
C LYS A 196 -1.50 -6.76 6.47
N LEU A 197 -0.41 -6.79 5.69
CA LEU A 197 -0.22 -5.95 4.52
C LEU A 197 -0.37 -6.75 3.21
N THR A 198 -0.78 -6.07 2.15
CA THR A 198 -0.93 -6.63 0.81
C THR A 198 -0.31 -5.68 -0.22
N TRP A 199 0.16 -6.22 -1.33
CA TRP A 199 0.51 -5.38 -2.47
C TRP A 199 -0.76 -5.03 -3.25
N HIS A 200 -1.02 -3.73 -3.39
CA HIS A 200 -2.02 -3.16 -4.28
C HIS A 200 -1.37 -2.90 -5.64
N GLU A 201 -1.84 -3.62 -6.66
CA GLU A 201 -1.50 -3.41 -8.06
C GLU A 201 -2.18 -2.13 -8.58
N LEU A 202 -1.44 -1.05 -8.87
CA LEU A 202 -2.02 0.21 -9.34
C LEU A 202 -2.40 0.14 -10.84
N ASN A 203 -3.37 0.95 -11.26
CA ASN A 203 -3.93 0.95 -12.63
C ASN A 203 -2.93 1.31 -13.74
N ASP A 204 -1.75 1.87 -13.41
CA ASP A 204 -0.69 2.12 -14.39
C ASP A 204 -0.01 0.85 -14.91
N GLY A 205 -0.30 -0.32 -14.30
CA GLY A 205 0.22 -1.61 -14.73
C GLY A 205 1.69 -1.86 -14.38
N LYS A 206 2.29 -1.05 -13.49
CA LYS A 206 3.69 -1.22 -13.07
C LYS A 206 3.97 -0.84 -11.62
N THR A 207 3.17 0.04 -11.02
CA THR A 207 3.35 0.47 -9.64
C THR A 207 2.66 -0.51 -8.69
N MET A 208 3.38 -0.88 -7.62
CA MET A 208 2.83 -1.68 -6.53
C MET A 208 2.95 -0.89 -5.23
N LYS A 209 1.86 -0.78 -4.48
CA LYS A 209 1.82 -0.10 -3.19
C LYS A 209 1.60 -1.11 -2.07
N LEU A 210 2.44 -1.09 -1.05
CA LEU A 210 2.27 -1.94 0.12
C LEU A 210 1.30 -1.27 1.08
N VAL A 211 0.10 -1.81 1.22
CA VAL A 211 -1.00 -1.18 1.98
C VAL A 211 -1.61 -2.16 3.00
N PRO A 212 -2.31 -1.68 4.03
CA PRO A 212 -3.08 -2.55 4.92
C PRO A 212 -4.11 -3.37 4.15
N THR A 213 -4.13 -4.69 4.38
CA THR A 213 -5.03 -5.61 3.69
C THR A 213 -6.49 -5.24 3.91
N ILE A 214 -6.85 -4.77 5.11
CA ILE A 214 -8.22 -4.38 5.44
C ILE A 214 -8.66 -3.13 4.67
N ILE A 215 -7.78 -2.14 4.49
CA ILE A 215 -8.06 -0.96 3.66
C ILE A 215 -8.27 -1.38 2.21
N ASN A 216 -7.35 -2.17 1.65
CA ASN A 216 -7.46 -2.63 0.27
C ASN A 216 -8.73 -3.45 0.01
N ALA A 217 -9.23 -4.18 1.02
CA ALA A 217 -10.43 -4.99 0.91
C ALA A 217 -11.72 -4.15 1.04
N GLU A 218 -11.77 -3.23 2.00
CA GLU A 218 -12.98 -2.44 2.27
C GLU A 218 -13.23 -1.39 1.19
N PHE A 219 -12.17 -0.68 0.78
CA PHE A 219 -12.25 0.34 -0.26
C PHE A 219 -12.13 -0.32 -1.64
N GLY A 220 -13.20 -1.00 -2.05
CA GLY A 220 -13.29 -1.73 -3.31
C GLY A 220 -12.82 -0.92 -4.54
N HIS A 221 -12.20 -1.62 -5.49
CA HIS A 221 -11.65 -1.00 -6.70
C HIS A 221 -11.29 -2.04 -7.77
N LEU A 222 -11.11 -1.56 -9.00
CA LEU A 222 -10.44 -2.29 -10.08
C LEU A 222 -8.99 -1.79 -10.15
N GLY A 223 -8.04 -2.62 -9.74
CA GLY A 223 -6.60 -2.31 -9.79
C GLY A 223 -5.93 -2.72 -11.11
N GLY A 224 -4.61 -2.62 -11.16
CA GLY A 224 -3.76 -2.89 -12.32
C GLY A 224 -4.00 -4.24 -12.98
N VAL A 225 -4.17 -5.32 -12.21
CA VAL A 225 -4.51 -6.66 -12.76
C VAL A 225 -5.79 -6.62 -13.59
N GLY A 226 -6.78 -5.81 -13.17
CA GLY A 226 -8.00 -5.57 -13.93
C GLY A 226 -7.73 -4.85 -15.26
N GLU A 227 -6.81 -3.88 -15.26
CA GLU A 227 -6.36 -3.19 -16.49
C GLU A 227 -5.63 -4.14 -17.44
N ILE A 228 -4.75 -5.01 -16.93
CA ILE A 228 -4.11 -6.04 -17.75
C ILE A 228 -5.16 -6.93 -18.42
N ASN A 229 -6.14 -7.39 -17.63
CA ASN A 229 -7.23 -8.25 -18.10
C ASN A 229 -8.16 -7.53 -19.09
N ALA A 230 -8.27 -6.20 -19.02
CA ALA A 230 -9.00 -5.36 -19.97
C ALA A 230 -8.22 -5.08 -21.26
N GLY A 231 -6.90 -5.31 -21.28
CA GLY A 231 -6.06 -5.21 -22.48
C GLY A 231 -5.01 -4.11 -22.45
N ALA A 232 -4.56 -3.67 -21.28
CA ALA A 232 -3.53 -2.62 -21.14
C ALA A 232 -2.26 -2.87 -21.99
N PHE A 233 -1.84 -4.13 -22.14
CA PHE A 233 -0.66 -4.56 -22.92
C PHE A 233 -1.02 -5.23 -24.25
N LYS A 234 -2.22 -5.05 -24.78
CA LYS A 234 -2.53 -5.42 -26.18
C LYS A 234 -1.97 -4.36 -27.14
N PRO A 235 -1.80 -4.65 -28.44
CA PRO A 235 -1.49 -3.61 -29.43
C PRO A 235 -2.48 -2.44 -29.33
N GLY A 236 -1.99 -1.20 -29.30
CA GLY A 236 -2.79 0.01 -29.04
C GLY A 236 -3.18 0.27 -27.57
N GLY A 237 -2.91 -0.67 -26.66
CA GLY A 237 -3.11 -0.49 -25.22
C GLY A 237 -2.14 0.53 -24.62
N PHE A 238 -2.58 1.25 -23.57
CA PHE A 238 -1.83 2.37 -23.00
C PHE A 238 -0.42 1.98 -22.54
N ALA A 239 -0.22 0.74 -22.08
CA ALA A 239 1.07 0.28 -21.58
C ALA A 239 2.07 -0.10 -22.70
N ASN A 240 1.65 -0.11 -23.97
CA ASN A 240 2.50 -0.44 -25.13
C ASN A 240 2.86 0.74 -26.05
N ARG A 241 2.20 1.90 -25.93
CA ARG A 241 2.34 2.99 -26.93
C ARG A 241 3.75 3.57 -27.02
N HIS A 242 4.52 3.56 -25.93
CA HIS A 242 5.92 4.06 -25.95
C HIS A 242 6.89 3.20 -26.76
N LYS A 243 6.54 1.96 -27.14
CA LYS A 243 7.36 1.15 -28.06
C LYS A 243 7.07 1.45 -29.52
N GLU A 244 5.89 1.94 -29.85
CA GLU A 244 5.47 2.21 -31.23
C GLU A 244 5.96 3.58 -31.72
N GLU A 245 6.15 4.55 -30.82
CA GLU A 245 6.72 5.87 -31.14
C GLU A 245 8.23 5.84 -31.43
N LEU A 246 8.94 4.81 -30.95
CA LEU A 246 10.39 4.62 -31.20
C LEU A 246 10.68 3.88 -32.52
N VAL A 247 9.65 3.47 -33.26
CA VAL A 247 9.75 2.69 -34.51
C VAL A 247 9.24 3.50 -35.73
N LYS A 248 8.96 4.79 -35.55
CA LYS A 248 8.70 5.75 -36.64
C LYS A 248 9.82 6.75 -36.74
#